data_AF-A0A8T2TGU4-F1
#
_entry.id   AF-A0A8T2TGU4-F1
#
_cell.length_a   1.000
_cell.length_b   1.000
_cell.length_c   1.000
_cell.angle_alpha   90.00
_cell.angle_beta   90.00
_cell.angle_gamma   90.00
#
_symmetry.space_group_name_H-M   'P 1'
#
loop_
_entity.id
_entity.type
_entity.pdbx_description
1 polymer ?
#
loop_
_entity_poly.entity_id
_entity_poly.type
_entity_poly.pdbx_seq_one_letter_code
_entity_poly.pdbx_strand_id
1 'polypeptide(L)'
;MELGCKISPVTWLHGFYMLPHDAQIASSVAYQAGEIYGMDVASGAAVQALGVQEGDHVLDLCAAPGAKLCMLAGQLGNNGTLTGVDIARHRLAACRTMLQKYGLGNSCRLFVADGTCFDLLPITQRTGSKDIMPSTNETVSEVFGEWCSRKTRRQKKREGRLQKEGDKIELLFYGNGSGVVGLTKNQLLANCSMLQRNHSADHYDKVLVDAECTHDGSLKHICKYEQWGWETLERRLLDPERMASITKLQLQLLTNGFRLLKTGGTLVYSTCSLTYDQNEGVLDKFLNLHYNAELVEITECNRAGWPCEDGKLPHTLRFNPSRSRTSGLFIAKIHKCQ
;
A
#
# COMPACT_ATOMS: atom_id res chain seq x y z
N MET A 1 -16.67 25.25 12.18
CA MET A 1 -16.25 26.54 12.74
C MET A 1 -14.73 26.64 12.84
N GLU A 2 -14.05 25.59 13.32
CA GLU A 2 -12.60 25.58 13.53
C GLU A 2 -11.74 25.85 12.28
N LEU A 3 -12.02 25.16 11.17
CA LEU A 3 -11.24 25.29 9.93
C LEU A 3 -11.53 26.58 9.14
N GLY A 4 -12.46 27.43 9.62
CA GLY A 4 -12.80 28.70 8.97
C GLY A 4 -13.33 28.60 7.53
N CYS A 5 -13.63 27.40 7.04
CA CYS A 5 -14.00 27.15 5.65
C CYS A 5 -15.23 26.25 5.51
N LYS A 6 -15.81 26.24 4.31
CA LYS A 6 -16.95 25.38 3.96
C LYS A 6 -16.47 23.94 3.78
N ILE A 7 -16.97 23.03 4.61
CA ILE A 7 -16.72 21.59 4.51
C ILE A 7 -17.95 20.95 3.85
N SER A 8 -17.74 20.12 2.83
CA SER A 8 -18.84 19.42 2.13
C SER A 8 -18.62 17.91 2.19
N PRO A 9 -19.60 17.10 2.63
CA PRO A 9 -19.44 15.64 2.64
C PRO A 9 -19.31 15.10 1.22
N VAL A 10 -18.50 14.07 1.04
CA VAL A 10 -18.44 13.29 -0.21
C VAL A 10 -19.59 12.29 -0.18
N THR A 11 -20.57 12.46 -1.05
CA THR A 11 -21.81 11.68 -1.03
C THR A 11 -21.63 10.21 -1.43
N TRP A 12 -20.59 9.90 -2.19
CA TRP A 12 -20.33 8.58 -2.78
C TRP A 12 -19.22 7.80 -2.06
N LEU A 13 -18.57 8.40 -1.05
CA LEU A 13 -17.55 7.75 -0.22
C LEU A 13 -17.70 8.17 1.24
N HIS A 14 -18.22 7.25 2.05
CA HIS A 14 -18.52 7.52 3.46
C HIS A 14 -17.27 7.88 4.27
N GLY A 15 -17.39 8.85 5.18
CA GLY A 15 -16.28 9.31 6.02
C GLY A 15 -15.34 10.32 5.35
N PHE A 16 -15.59 10.69 4.08
CA PHE A 16 -14.80 11.69 3.36
C PHE A 16 -15.51 13.04 3.33
N TYR A 17 -14.72 14.11 3.46
CA TYR A 17 -15.18 15.49 3.37
C TYR A 17 -14.26 16.28 2.45
N MET A 18 -14.85 17.06 1.55
CA MET A 18 -14.14 18.00 0.70
C MET A 18 -13.92 19.32 1.43
N LEU A 19 -12.71 19.86 1.27
CA LEU A 19 -12.32 21.18 1.73
C LEU A 19 -11.88 22.03 0.53
N PRO A 20 -11.92 23.37 0.65
CA PRO A 20 -11.29 24.26 -0.32
C PRO A 20 -9.79 23.97 -0.47
N HIS A 21 -9.23 24.22 -1.65
CA HIS A 21 -7.84 23.88 -1.97
C HIS A 21 -6.79 24.58 -1.09
N ASP A 22 -7.13 25.75 -0.56
CA ASP A 22 -6.33 26.61 0.30
C ASP A 22 -6.52 26.32 1.80
N ALA A 23 -7.45 25.42 2.15
CA ALA A 23 -7.72 25.06 3.53
C ALA A 23 -6.53 24.34 4.16
N GLN A 24 -6.03 24.90 5.27
CA GLN A 24 -4.92 24.32 6.01
C GLN A 24 -5.45 23.48 7.18
N ILE A 25 -5.55 22.17 6.99
CA ILE A 25 -5.98 21.27 8.08
C ILE A 25 -4.92 21.10 9.16
N ALA A 26 -3.64 21.36 8.85
CA ALA A 26 -2.52 21.05 9.76
C ALA A 26 -2.56 21.85 11.09
N SER A 27 -3.17 23.03 11.08
CA SER A 27 -3.33 23.89 12.25
C SER A 27 -4.57 23.53 13.10
N SER A 28 -5.46 22.66 12.61
CA SER A 28 -6.66 22.27 13.36
C SER A 28 -6.32 21.34 14.52
N VAL A 29 -7.00 21.54 15.64
CA VAL A 29 -7.17 20.64 16.80
C VAL A 29 -7.51 19.24 16.32
N ALA A 30 -8.48 19.05 15.43
CA ALA A 30 -8.84 17.72 14.92
C ALA A 30 -7.66 17.02 14.23
N TYR A 31 -6.88 17.74 13.40
CA TYR A 31 -5.68 17.18 12.79
C TYR A 31 -4.57 16.91 13.82
N GLN A 32 -4.36 17.81 14.78
CA GLN A 32 -3.34 17.67 15.81
C GLN A 32 -3.63 16.50 16.77
N ALA A 33 -4.91 16.29 17.08
CA ALA A 33 -5.41 15.17 17.87
C ALA A 33 -5.38 13.83 17.14
N GLY A 34 -5.13 13.82 15.82
CA GLY A 34 -5.10 12.59 15.03
C GLY A 34 -6.49 12.07 14.66
N GLU A 35 -7.49 12.94 14.55
CA GLU A 35 -8.86 12.56 14.19
C GLU A 35 -9.08 12.61 12.67
N ILE A 36 -8.32 13.44 11.98
CA ILE A 36 -8.41 13.63 10.52
C ILE A 36 -7.05 13.62 9.84
N TYR A 37 -7.02 13.19 8.58
CA TYR A 37 -5.86 13.35 7.69
C TYR A 37 -6.33 13.64 6.26
N GLY A 38 -5.47 14.32 5.49
CA GLY A 38 -5.75 14.65 4.11
C GLY A 38 -5.39 13.51 3.16
N MET A 39 -6.27 13.22 2.21
CA MET A 39 -6.01 12.33 1.10
C MET A 39 -6.85 12.73 -0.11
N ASP A 40 -6.42 12.31 -1.30
CA ASP A 40 -7.26 12.45 -2.49
C ASP A 40 -8.43 11.46 -2.41
N VAL A 41 -9.65 11.92 -2.69
CA VAL A 41 -10.87 11.11 -2.54
C VAL A 41 -10.85 9.90 -3.49
N ALA A 42 -10.30 10.04 -4.71
CA ALA A 42 -10.17 8.89 -5.62
C ALA A 42 -9.23 7.83 -5.04
N SER A 43 -8.18 8.22 -4.31
CA SER A 43 -7.32 7.26 -3.61
C SER A 43 -8.07 6.46 -2.54
N GLY A 44 -9.10 7.04 -1.93
CA GLY A 44 -10.00 6.34 -1.01
C GLY A 44 -10.88 5.33 -1.73
N ALA A 45 -11.32 5.65 -2.95
CA ALA A 45 -12.06 4.73 -3.82
C ALA A 45 -11.25 3.46 -4.13
N ALA A 46 -9.93 3.57 -4.37
CA ALA A 46 -9.06 2.41 -4.59
C ALA A 46 -9.00 1.49 -3.36
N VAL A 47 -8.89 2.06 -2.16
CA VAL A 47 -8.93 1.28 -0.90
C VAL A 47 -10.30 0.62 -0.71
N GLN A 48 -11.38 1.36 -0.97
CA GLN A 48 -12.73 0.83 -0.87
C GLN A 48 -13.00 -0.31 -1.86
N ALA A 49 -12.46 -0.21 -3.08
CA ALA A 49 -12.59 -1.25 -4.12
C ALA A 49 -11.92 -2.57 -3.71
N LEU A 50 -10.88 -2.51 -2.87
CA LEU A 50 -10.18 -3.69 -2.36
C LEU A 50 -11.08 -4.53 -1.44
N GLY A 51 -12.06 -3.89 -0.78
CA GLY A 51 -13.07 -4.57 0.03
C GLY A 51 -12.49 -5.27 1.26
N VAL A 52 -11.52 -4.63 1.92
CA VAL A 52 -10.88 -5.14 3.15
C VAL A 52 -11.92 -5.36 4.24
N GLN A 53 -11.82 -6.50 4.92
CA GLN A 53 -12.64 -6.86 6.07
C GLN A 53 -11.79 -6.96 7.34
N GLU A 54 -12.45 -6.92 8.49
CA GLU A 54 -11.81 -7.21 9.76
C GLU A 54 -11.20 -8.62 9.74
N GLY A 55 -9.96 -8.75 10.22
CA GLY A 55 -9.24 -10.03 10.21
C GLY A 55 -8.40 -10.30 8.95
N ASP A 56 -8.56 -9.53 7.88
CA ASP A 56 -7.76 -9.72 6.66
C ASP A 56 -6.26 -9.49 6.92
N HIS A 57 -5.42 -10.27 6.24
CA HIS A 57 -4.00 -10.02 6.08
C HIS A 57 -3.75 -9.31 4.76
N VAL A 58 -3.33 -8.05 4.85
CA VAL A 58 -3.24 -7.15 3.70
C VAL A 58 -1.79 -6.78 3.40
N LEU A 59 -1.44 -6.73 2.11
CA LEU A 59 -0.18 -6.22 1.61
C LEU A 59 -0.41 -4.92 0.84
N ASP A 60 0.32 -3.87 1.20
CA ASP A 60 0.45 -2.65 0.40
C ASP A 60 1.88 -2.60 -0.17
N LEU A 61 2.03 -2.90 -1.46
CA LEU A 61 3.33 -3.13 -2.09
C LEU A 61 4.08 -1.83 -2.44
N CYS A 62 3.38 -0.69 -2.39
CA CYS A 62 3.88 0.66 -2.68
C CYS A 62 3.32 1.64 -1.65
N ALA A 63 3.61 1.36 -0.37
CA ALA A 63 2.87 1.90 0.76
C ALA A 63 3.03 3.41 0.99
N ALA A 64 4.11 4.03 0.52
CA ALA A 64 4.39 5.41 0.87
C ALA A 64 3.72 6.41 -0.09
N PRO A 65 3.21 7.56 0.39
CA PRO A 65 3.48 8.19 1.68
C PRO A 65 2.56 7.77 2.85
N GLY A 66 1.62 6.85 2.65
CA GLY A 66 0.93 6.17 3.77
C GLY A 66 -0.52 6.56 4.04
N ALA A 67 -1.15 7.41 3.22
CA ALA A 67 -2.57 7.74 3.39
C ALA A 67 -3.49 6.53 3.14
N LYS A 68 -3.28 5.81 2.03
CA LYS A 68 -3.98 4.55 1.74
C LYS A 68 -3.68 3.48 2.80
N LEU A 69 -2.41 3.35 3.19
CA LEU A 69 -1.96 2.49 4.28
C LEU A 69 -2.70 2.77 5.60
N CYS A 70 -2.91 4.04 5.98
CA CYS A 70 -3.69 4.37 7.18
C CYS A 70 -5.15 3.97 7.03
N MET A 71 -5.76 4.21 5.87
CA MET A 71 -7.14 3.79 5.61
C MET A 71 -7.30 2.26 5.69
N LEU A 72 -6.36 1.51 5.11
CA LEU A 72 -6.30 0.05 5.22
C LEU A 72 -6.18 -0.38 6.70
N ALA A 73 -5.21 0.18 7.44
CA ALA A 73 -4.97 -0.19 8.83
C ALA A 73 -6.20 0.03 9.73
N GLY A 74 -6.99 1.07 9.46
CA GLY A 74 -8.23 1.36 10.19
C GLY A 74 -9.35 0.33 10.00
N GLN A 75 -9.26 -0.56 9.01
CA GLN A 75 -10.32 -1.54 8.66
C GLN A 75 -10.04 -2.95 9.18
N LEU A 76 -8.84 -3.23 9.70
CA LEU A 76 -8.38 -4.60 9.99
C LEU A 76 -8.80 -5.18 11.34
N GLY A 77 -9.28 -4.33 12.26
CA GLY A 77 -9.57 -4.70 13.64
C GLY A 77 -8.35 -5.28 14.36
N ASN A 78 -8.60 -6.16 15.34
CA ASN A 78 -7.54 -6.70 16.21
C ASN A 78 -6.86 -7.96 15.66
N ASN A 79 -7.50 -8.65 14.72
CA ASN A 79 -7.03 -9.94 14.21
C ASN A 79 -6.34 -9.84 12.84
N GLY A 80 -6.61 -8.77 12.08
CA GLY A 80 -5.99 -8.54 10.78
C GLY A 80 -4.60 -7.92 10.91
N THR A 81 -3.82 -7.99 9.84
CA THR A 81 -2.46 -7.42 9.82
C THR A 81 -2.16 -6.71 8.50
N LEU A 82 -1.36 -5.63 8.57
CA LEU A 82 -0.95 -4.87 7.39
C LEU A 82 0.57 -4.94 7.21
N THR A 83 1.00 -5.47 6.07
CA THR A 83 2.39 -5.36 5.61
C THR A 83 2.49 -4.22 4.59
N GLY A 84 3.28 -3.18 4.91
CA GLY A 84 3.59 -2.10 3.96
C GLY A 84 5.02 -2.22 3.43
N VAL A 85 5.20 -2.06 2.12
CA VAL A 85 6.49 -2.15 1.44
C VAL A 85 6.73 -0.90 0.62
N ASP A 86 7.94 -0.34 0.67
CA ASP A 86 8.36 0.74 -0.22
C ASP A 86 9.88 0.81 -0.32
N ILE A 87 10.42 1.07 -1.51
CA ILE A 87 11.88 1.17 -1.71
C ILE A 87 12.46 2.45 -1.07
N ALA A 88 11.66 3.51 -0.97
CA ALA A 88 12.09 4.81 -0.48
C ALA A 88 11.95 4.89 1.05
N ARG A 89 13.01 4.49 1.76
CA ARG A 89 13.11 4.55 3.23
C ARG A 89 12.59 5.83 3.87
N HIS A 90 12.87 6.99 3.27
CA HIS A 90 12.44 8.29 3.80
C HIS A 90 10.92 8.50 3.68
N ARG A 91 10.30 8.05 2.57
CA ARG A 91 8.84 8.08 2.39
C ARG A 91 8.18 7.10 3.36
N LEU A 92 8.72 5.90 3.49
CA LEU A 92 8.19 4.89 4.42
C LEU A 92 8.32 5.31 5.90
N ALA A 93 9.36 6.08 6.24
CA ALA A 93 9.48 6.70 7.56
C ALA A 93 8.35 7.71 7.86
N ALA A 94 7.83 8.39 6.83
CA ALA A 94 6.64 9.24 6.97
C ALA A 94 5.38 8.41 7.23
N CYS A 95 5.24 7.24 6.58
CA CYS A 95 4.15 6.29 6.87
C CYS A 95 4.15 5.86 8.33
N ARG A 96 5.33 5.50 8.87
CA ARG A 96 5.49 5.18 10.29
C ARG A 96 5.00 6.32 11.17
N THR A 97 5.39 7.56 10.87
CA THR A 97 4.93 8.74 11.63
C THR A 97 3.43 8.91 11.56
N MET A 98 2.80 8.68 10.39
CA MET A 98 1.34 8.72 10.26
C MET A 98 0.68 7.62 11.09
N LEU A 99 1.10 6.36 10.95
CA LEU A 99 0.55 5.23 11.73
C LEU A 99 0.65 5.47 13.23
N GLN A 100 1.74 6.06 13.70
CA GLN A 100 1.91 6.40 15.12
C GLN A 100 1.00 7.55 15.55
N LYS A 101 0.91 8.61 14.74
CA LYS A 101 0.05 9.77 15.02
C LYS A 101 -1.42 9.38 15.13
N TYR A 102 -1.89 8.50 14.26
CA TYR A 102 -3.29 8.08 14.20
C TYR A 102 -3.60 6.82 15.03
N GLY A 103 -2.63 6.28 15.78
CA GLY A 103 -2.85 5.09 16.62
C GLY A 103 -3.09 3.78 15.83
N LEU A 104 -2.77 3.76 14.54
CA LEU A 104 -3.04 2.65 13.61
C LEU A 104 -1.87 1.65 13.48
N GLY A 105 -0.78 1.87 14.22
CA GLY A 105 0.46 1.12 14.06
C GLY A 105 0.47 -0.28 14.65
N ASN A 106 -0.49 -0.67 15.50
CA ASN A 106 -0.40 -1.90 16.31
C ASN A 106 -0.29 -3.17 15.44
N SER A 107 -1.12 -3.29 14.41
CA SER A 107 -1.15 -4.47 13.53
C SER A 107 -0.33 -4.29 12.25
N CYS A 108 0.50 -3.24 12.18
CA CYS A 108 1.27 -2.88 11.00
C CYS A 108 2.74 -3.27 11.10
N ARG A 109 3.35 -3.60 9.97
CA ARG A 109 4.80 -3.80 9.80
C ARG A 109 5.26 -3.22 8.47
N LEU A 110 6.37 -2.48 8.48
CA LEU A 110 6.87 -1.75 7.32
C LEU A 110 8.25 -2.24 6.92
N PHE A 111 8.40 -2.61 5.65
CA PHE A 111 9.66 -3.06 5.08
C PHE A 111 10.15 -2.10 4.01
N VAL A 112 11.41 -1.67 4.14
CA VAL A 112 12.13 -1.05 3.03
C VAL A 112 12.67 -2.18 2.16
N ALA A 113 12.10 -2.34 0.99
CA ALA A 113 12.46 -3.38 0.03
C ALA A 113 12.00 -2.98 -1.38
N ASP A 114 12.53 -3.67 -2.39
CA ASP A 114 12.00 -3.59 -3.75
C ASP A 114 10.72 -4.43 -3.83
N GLY A 115 9.59 -3.77 -4.13
CA GLY A 115 8.29 -4.41 -4.25
C GLY A 115 8.21 -5.43 -5.39
N THR A 116 9.10 -5.38 -6.38
CA THR A 116 9.11 -6.33 -7.50
C THR A 116 9.65 -7.71 -7.11
N CYS A 117 10.47 -7.80 -6.06
CA CYS A 117 11.06 -9.04 -5.57
C CYS A 117 10.73 -9.35 -4.10
N PHE A 118 9.93 -8.52 -3.44
CA PHE A 118 9.49 -8.77 -2.06
C PHE A 118 8.81 -10.14 -1.93
N ASP A 119 9.19 -10.92 -0.91
CA ASP A 119 8.77 -12.32 -0.76
C ASP A 119 8.50 -12.73 0.70
N LEU A 120 7.95 -11.83 1.52
CA LEU A 120 7.50 -12.17 2.88
C LEU A 120 5.99 -12.40 2.91
N LEU A 121 5.59 -13.59 3.37
CA LEU A 121 4.20 -13.94 3.64
C LEU A 121 3.64 -13.20 4.88
N PRO A 122 2.31 -13.14 5.05
CA PRO A 122 1.69 -12.68 6.29
C PRO A 122 2.25 -13.39 7.51
N ILE A 123 2.46 -12.62 8.58
CA ILE A 123 2.80 -13.17 9.90
C ILE A 123 1.53 -13.24 10.71
N THR A 124 1.06 -14.45 11.01
CA THR A 124 -0.15 -14.70 11.81
C THR A 124 0.25 -15.22 13.19
N GLN A 125 -0.51 -14.89 14.24
CA GLN A 125 -0.18 -15.33 15.61
C GLN A 125 -0.13 -16.86 15.78
N ARG A 126 -0.68 -17.64 14.83
CA ARG A 126 -0.64 -19.11 14.86
C ARG A 126 0.77 -19.69 14.76
N THR A 127 1.74 -18.95 14.20
CA THR A 127 3.12 -19.44 14.09
C THR A 127 3.91 -19.34 15.40
N GLY A 128 3.31 -18.84 16.49
CA GLY A 128 4.02 -18.46 17.72
C GLY A 128 3.74 -19.28 18.98
N SER A 129 3.03 -20.41 18.95
CA SER A 129 2.62 -21.04 20.23
C SER A 129 2.83 -22.52 20.47
N LYS A 130 3.35 -23.37 19.55
CA LYS A 130 3.68 -24.76 19.95
C LYS A 130 4.94 -25.44 19.41
N ASP A 131 5.54 -25.05 18.28
CA ASP A 131 6.56 -25.93 17.66
C ASP A 131 7.97 -25.35 17.44
N ILE A 132 8.33 -24.22 18.05
CA ILE A 132 9.71 -23.72 17.95
C ILE A 132 10.27 -23.42 19.35
N MET A 133 10.71 -24.48 20.02
CA MET A 133 11.65 -24.35 21.13
C MET A 133 12.91 -23.66 20.59
N PRO A 134 13.38 -22.55 21.19
CA PRO A 134 14.66 -21.97 20.81
C PRO A 134 15.74 -23.03 21.00
N SER A 135 16.45 -23.38 19.94
CA SER A 135 17.66 -24.18 20.06
C SER A 135 18.60 -23.47 21.04
N THR A 136 19.20 -24.21 21.96
CA THR A 136 19.86 -23.73 23.19
C THR A 136 21.10 -22.85 22.98
N ASN A 137 21.35 -22.37 21.76
CA ASN A 137 22.48 -21.52 21.40
C ASN A 137 22.10 -20.14 20.83
N GLU A 138 20.81 -19.80 20.68
CA GLU A 138 20.42 -18.46 20.21
C GLU A 138 20.43 -17.46 21.37
N THR A 139 21.28 -16.44 21.28
CA THR A 139 21.35 -15.39 22.31
C THR A 139 20.03 -14.59 22.35
N VAL A 140 19.51 -14.38 23.56
CA VAL A 140 18.30 -13.56 23.89
C VAL A 140 18.31 -12.17 23.22
N SER A 141 19.45 -11.72 22.69
CA SER A 141 19.64 -10.44 22.02
C SER A 141 19.10 -10.36 20.58
N GLU A 142 18.62 -11.46 19.99
CA GLU A 142 18.16 -11.52 18.59
C GLU A 142 16.63 -11.59 18.39
N VAL A 143 15.87 -11.63 19.49
CA VAL A 143 14.39 -11.67 19.47
C VAL A 143 13.81 -10.26 19.42
N PHE A 144 12.81 -10.03 18.57
CA PHE A 144 12.06 -8.78 18.52
C PHE A 144 11.17 -8.63 19.77
N GLY A 145 11.51 -7.69 20.65
CA GLY A 145 10.66 -7.32 21.80
C GLY A 145 9.53 -6.36 21.41
N GLU A 146 8.74 -5.93 22.39
CA GLU A 146 7.69 -4.93 22.17
C GLU A 146 8.25 -3.62 21.60
N TRP A 147 7.49 -3.00 20.70
CA TRP A 147 7.90 -1.76 20.08
C TRP A 147 7.81 -0.60 21.08
N CYS A 148 8.96 -0.05 21.46
CA CYS A 148 9.03 1.15 22.29
C CYS A 148 9.43 2.39 21.46
N SER A 149 8.73 3.52 21.64
CA SER A 149 8.99 4.77 20.89
C SER A 149 10.32 5.45 21.26
N ARG A 150 10.82 5.21 22.49
CA ARG A 150 12.09 5.75 23.02
C ARG A 150 13.23 4.72 22.94
N LYS A 151 13.66 4.35 21.73
CA LYS A 151 14.85 3.49 21.55
C LYS A 151 16.16 4.29 21.60
N THR A 152 17.14 3.78 22.34
CA THR A 152 18.51 4.34 22.41
C THR A 152 19.24 4.24 21.06
N ARG A 153 20.24 5.10 20.80
CA ARG A 153 21.06 5.08 19.56
C ARG A 153 21.67 3.69 19.26
N ARG A 154 21.99 2.89 20.30
CA ARG A 154 22.50 1.52 20.17
C ARG A 154 21.46 0.53 19.65
N GLN A 155 20.21 0.63 20.08
CA GLN A 155 19.09 -0.19 19.57
C GLN A 155 18.78 0.12 18.10
N LYS A 156 18.77 1.41 17.72
CA LYS A 156 18.59 1.86 16.32
C LYS A 156 19.65 1.33 15.35
N LYS A 157 20.88 1.07 15.83
CA LYS A 157 22.00 0.56 15.01
C LYS A 157 21.94 -0.96 14.79
N ARG A 158 21.26 -1.71 15.66
CA ARG A 158 21.19 -3.19 15.67
C ARG A 158 20.01 -3.78 14.87
N GLU A 159 18.91 -3.04 14.76
CA GLU A 159 17.71 -3.45 14.00
C GLU A 159 17.83 -3.14 12.49
N GLY A 160 18.68 -2.20 12.09
CA GLY A 160 18.73 -1.63 10.74
C GLY A 160 19.44 -2.43 9.64
N ARG A 161 19.81 -3.70 9.85
CA ARG A 161 20.38 -4.56 8.78
C ARG A 161 19.93 -6.01 8.99
N LEU A 162 18.82 -6.37 8.35
CA LEU A 162 18.58 -7.72 7.88
C LEU A 162 19.30 -7.77 6.52
N GLN A 163 20.44 -8.45 6.46
CA GLN A 163 21.21 -8.59 5.22
C GLN A 163 21.07 -10.03 4.76
N LYS A 164 20.44 -10.21 3.60
CA LYS A 164 20.55 -11.41 2.78
C LYS A 164 21.40 -11.04 1.57
N GLU A 165 22.30 -11.92 1.16
CA GLU A 165 23.03 -11.75 -0.11
C GLU A 165 22.00 -11.69 -1.26
N GLY A 166 22.05 -10.62 -2.06
CA GLY A 166 21.13 -10.37 -3.18
C GLY A 166 20.14 -9.23 -2.94
N ASP A 167 19.13 -9.45 -2.09
CA ASP A 167 18.01 -8.51 -1.88
C ASP A 167 17.96 -7.94 -0.46
N LYS A 168 17.99 -6.60 -0.36
CA LYS A 168 18.08 -5.86 0.90
C LYS A 168 16.67 -5.54 1.45
N ILE A 169 16.11 -6.43 2.27
CA ILE A 169 14.88 -6.16 3.04
C ILE A 169 15.26 -5.57 4.41
N GLU A 170 14.78 -4.37 4.74
CA GLU A 170 14.96 -3.74 6.07
C GLU A 170 13.60 -3.58 6.75
N LEU A 171 13.42 -4.16 7.94
CA LEU A 171 12.26 -3.89 8.79
C LEU A 171 12.39 -2.52 9.45
N LEU A 172 11.58 -1.54 9.02
CA LEU A 172 11.63 -0.15 9.49
C LEU A 172 10.74 0.12 10.70
N PHE A 173 9.61 -0.58 10.79
CA PHE A 173 8.60 -0.42 11.83
C PHE A 173 7.80 -1.71 12.02
N TYR A 174 7.40 -2.00 13.24
CA TYR A 174 6.42 -3.03 13.55
C TYR A 174 5.66 -2.63 14.83
N GLY A 175 4.36 -2.91 14.88
CA GLY A 175 3.55 -2.79 16.10
C GLY A 175 3.51 -4.09 16.91
N ASN A 176 2.97 -4.03 18.13
CA ASN A 176 2.92 -5.20 19.03
C ASN A 176 2.00 -6.30 18.49
N GLY A 177 0.86 -5.93 17.89
CA GLY A 177 -0.06 -6.84 17.21
C GLY A 177 0.38 -7.29 15.81
N SER A 178 1.52 -6.84 15.30
CA SER A 178 1.96 -7.16 13.93
C SER A 178 2.47 -8.59 13.74
N GLY A 179 2.46 -9.43 14.78
CA GLY A 179 3.03 -10.79 14.73
C GLY A 179 4.56 -10.86 14.73
N VAL A 180 5.26 -9.72 14.66
CA VAL A 180 6.74 -9.68 14.67
C VAL A 180 7.32 -9.93 16.06
N VAL A 181 6.61 -9.51 17.12
CA VAL A 181 7.08 -9.65 18.50
C VAL A 181 7.26 -11.13 18.85
N GLY A 182 8.39 -11.47 19.44
CA GLY A 182 8.76 -12.84 19.80
C GLY A 182 9.49 -13.62 18.69
N LEU A 183 9.56 -13.10 17.46
CA LEU A 183 10.32 -13.73 16.38
C LEU A 183 11.80 -13.34 16.42
N THR A 184 12.66 -14.22 15.95
CA THR A 184 14.04 -13.89 15.60
C THR A 184 14.13 -13.34 14.18
N LYS A 185 15.26 -12.68 13.86
CA LYS A 185 15.56 -12.25 12.49
C LYS A 185 15.51 -13.41 11.49
N ASN A 186 16.05 -14.56 11.87
CA ASN A 186 16.07 -15.75 11.02
C ASN A 186 14.67 -16.30 10.82
N GLN A 187 13.82 -16.35 11.86
CA GLN A 187 12.43 -16.78 11.72
C GLN A 187 11.61 -15.83 10.82
N LEU A 188 11.80 -14.52 10.98
CA LEU A 188 11.17 -13.52 10.13
C LEU A 188 11.57 -13.70 8.65
N LEU A 189 12.85 -13.96 8.38
CA LEU A 189 13.35 -14.20 7.01
C LEU A 189 13.09 -15.63 6.52
N ALA A 190 12.91 -16.61 7.40
CA ALA A 190 12.59 -18.00 7.05
C ALA A 190 11.14 -18.11 6.54
N ASN A 191 10.26 -17.19 6.96
CA ASN A 191 8.97 -16.93 6.30
C ASN A 191 9.11 -16.47 4.83
N CYS A 192 10.33 -16.33 4.28
CA CYS A 192 10.58 -16.21 2.84
C CYS A 192 10.93 -17.54 2.15
N SER A 193 11.26 -18.61 2.88
CA SER A 193 11.97 -19.74 2.28
C SER A 193 11.05 -20.67 1.46
N MET A 194 11.47 -20.94 0.23
CA MET A 194 10.74 -21.70 -0.80
C MET A 194 10.26 -23.10 -0.39
N LEU A 195 10.78 -23.65 0.71
CA LEU A 195 10.61 -25.06 1.08
C LEU A 195 9.31 -25.36 1.85
N GLN A 196 8.53 -24.35 2.23
CA GLN A 196 7.19 -24.51 2.85
C GLN A 196 6.03 -24.03 1.95
N ARG A 197 6.28 -23.79 0.65
CA ARG A 197 5.33 -23.17 -0.32
C ARG A 197 4.21 -24.09 -0.86
N ASN A 198 3.58 -24.93 -0.03
CA ASN A 198 2.55 -25.85 -0.54
C ASN A 198 1.10 -25.43 -0.25
N HIS A 199 0.86 -24.35 0.50
CA HIS A 199 -0.49 -23.87 0.76
C HIS A 199 -0.70 -22.40 0.37
N SER A 200 -1.54 -22.18 -0.64
CA SER A 200 -2.05 -20.84 -0.99
C SER A 200 -2.78 -20.16 0.18
N ALA A 201 -3.20 -20.93 1.20
CA ALA A 201 -3.82 -20.44 2.42
C ALA A 201 -2.92 -19.53 3.27
N ASP A 202 -1.59 -19.60 3.09
CA ASP A 202 -0.63 -18.82 3.86
C ASP A 202 -0.26 -17.48 3.19
N HIS A 203 -0.96 -17.09 2.13
CA HIS A 203 -0.74 -15.86 1.38
C HIS A 203 -1.68 -14.72 1.82
N TYR A 204 -1.45 -13.51 1.34
CA TYR A 204 -2.28 -12.35 1.71
C TYR A 204 -3.72 -12.50 1.20
N ASP A 205 -4.69 -12.12 2.02
CA ASP A 205 -6.10 -12.07 1.67
C ASP A 205 -6.36 -10.99 0.62
N LYS A 206 -5.72 -9.84 0.81
CA LYS A 206 -5.84 -8.65 -0.03
C LYS A 206 -4.48 -8.06 -0.37
N VAL A 207 -4.32 -7.58 -1.60
CA VAL A 207 -3.10 -6.89 -2.04
C VAL A 207 -3.46 -5.57 -2.71
N LEU A 208 -2.85 -4.48 -2.29
CA LEU A 208 -2.91 -3.20 -2.96
C LEU A 208 -1.59 -2.95 -3.69
N VAL A 209 -1.68 -2.65 -4.98
CA VAL A 209 -0.58 -2.19 -5.82
C VAL A 209 -0.92 -0.79 -6.33
N ASP A 210 -0.68 0.22 -5.50
CA ASP A 210 -0.74 1.64 -5.89
C ASP A 210 0.59 2.03 -6.55
N ALA A 211 0.74 1.69 -7.83
CA ALA A 211 2.03 1.67 -8.48
C ALA A 211 2.61 3.07 -8.73
N GLU A 212 3.94 3.19 -8.62
CA GLU A 212 4.66 4.36 -9.10
C GLU A 212 4.34 4.57 -10.59
N CYS A 213 4.05 5.82 -10.96
CA CYS A 213 3.60 6.18 -12.30
C CYS A 213 4.15 7.55 -12.71
N THR A 214 3.73 8.04 -13.87
CA THR A 214 4.10 9.39 -14.36
C THR A 214 3.43 10.53 -13.60
N HIS A 215 2.37 10.26 -12.84
CA HIS A 215 1.60 11.25 -12.06
C HIS A 215 0.89 12.32 -12.91
N ASP A 216 0.66 12.06 -14.21
CA ASP A 216 -0.06 12.92 -15.17
C ASP A 216 -1.57 13.06 -14.88
N GLY A 217 -2.12 12.26 -13.96
CA GLY A 217 -3.46 12.48 -13.41
C GLY A 217 -3.48 13.23 -12.08
N SER A 218 -2.35 13.36 -11.39
CA SER A 218 -2.29 13.99 -10.08
C SER A 218 -2.14 15.51 -10.18
N LEU A 219 -3.22 16.27 -9.96
CA LEU A 219 -3.21 17.74 -9.99
C LEU A 219 -2.09 18.34 -9.11
N LYS A 220 -1.89 17.81 -7.90
CA LYS A 220 -0.81 18.24 -7.00
C LYS A 220 0.59 18.05 -7.58
N HIS A 221 0.79 17.04 -8.44
CA HIS A 221 2.08 16.78 -9.08
C HIS A 221 2.24 17.63 -10.34
N ILE A 222 1.15 17.82 -11.10
CA ILE A 222 1.12 18.70 -12.27
C ILE A 222 1.52 20.13 -11.88
N CYS A 223 0.95 20.68 -10.81
CA CYS A 223 1.29 22.03 -10.33
C CYS A 223 2.78 22.18 -9.92
N LYS A 224 3.51 21.10 -9.60
CA LYS A 224 4.94 21.19 -9.27
C LYS A 224 5.80 21.53 -10.49
N TYR A 225 5.33 21.27 -11.71
CA TYR A 225 6.09 21.58 -12.92
C TYR A 225 6.24 23.08 -13.18
N GLU A 226 5.36 23.92 -12.64
CA GLU A 226 5.57 25.38 -12.63
C GLU A 226 6.90 25.76 -11.95
N GLN A 227 7.30 24.98 -10.95
CA GLN A 227 8.56 25.18 -10.21
C GLN A 227 9.72 24.36 -10.79
N TRP A 228 9.44 23.15 -11.30
CA TRP A 228 10.47 22.22 -11.78
C TRP A 228 10.91 22.44 -13.24
N GLY A 229 10.15 23.21 -14.01
CA GLY A 229 10.46 23.58 -15.39
C GLY A 229 10.11 22.53 -16.44
N TRP A 230 10.11 22.97 -17.70
CA TRP A 230 9.70 22.19 -18.88
C TRP A 230 10.61 20.98 -19.17
N GLU A 231 11.92 21.09 -18.95
CA GLU A 231 12.85 19.96 -19.12
C GLU A 231 12.52 18.78 -18.18
N THR A 232 12.12 19.10 -16.95
CA THR A 232 11.69 18.06 -15.99
C THR A 232 10.37 17.45 -16.40
N LEU A 233 9.46 18.22 -17.00
CA LEU A 233 8.20 17.73 -17.54
C LEU A 233 8.45 16.78 -18.71
N GLU A 234 9.25 17.19 -19.69
CA GLU A 234 9.60 16.39 -20.87
C GLU A 234 10.22 15.05 -20.46
N ARG A 235 11.26 15.08 -19.62
CA ARG A 235 11.90 13.86 -19.10
C ARG A 235 10.96 12.99 -18.25
N ARG A 236 9.91 13.56 -17.62
CA ARG A 236 9.00 12.78 -16.76
C ARG A 236 7.82 12.19 -17.50
N LEU A 237 7.30 12.88 -18.51
CA LEU A 237 6.04 12.55 -19.17
C LEU A 237 6.20 12.15 -20.63
N LEU A 238 7.19 12.70 -21.34
CA LEU A 238 7.32 12.58 -22.79
C LEU A 238 8.49 11.67 -23.22
N ASP A 239 9.33 11.25 -22.28
CA ASP A 239 10.45 10.33 -22.52
C ASP A 239 9.96 8.88 -22.75
N PRO A 240 10.13 8.32 -23.96
CA PRO A 240 9.69 6.96 -24.27
C PRO A 240 10.44 5.86 -23.52
N GLU A 241 11.75 6.03 -23.27
CA GLU A 241 12.56 5.03 -22.55
C GLU A 241 12.11 4.94 -21.10
N ARG A 242 11.83 6.10 -20.50
CA ARG A 242 11.24 6.16 -19.17
C ARG A 242 9.85 5.53 -19.14
N MET A 243 9.00 5.80 -20.13
CA MET A 243 7.66 5.20 -20.20
C MET A 243 7.75 3.66 -20.26
N ALA A 244 8.67 3.12 -21.07
CA ALA A 244 8.92 1.69 -21.13
C ALA A 244 9.43 1.12 -19.79
N SER A 245 10.31 1.84 -19.10
CA SER A 245 10.81 1.45 -17.77
C SER A 245 9.72 1.44 -16.70
N ILE A 246 8.87 2.47 -16.66
CA ILE A 246 7.76 2.59 -15.70
C ILE A 246 6.72 1.48 -15.94
N THR A 247 6.31 1.26 -17.18
CA THR A 247 5.33 0.21 -17.50
C THR A 247 5.87 -1.19 -17.20
N LYS A 248 7.16 -1.43 -17.43
CA LYS A 248 7.84 -2.66 -17.01
C LYS A 248 7.83 -2.83 -15.49
N LEU A 249 8.19 -1.78 -14.74
CA LEU A 249 8.14 -1.78 -13.27
C LEU A 249 6.73 -2.08 -12.75
N GLN A 250 5.72 -1.41 -13.30
CA GLN A 250 4.31 -1.60 -12.94
C GLN A 250 3.85 -3.05 -13.16
N LEU A 251 4.21 -3.65 -14.30
CA LEU A 251 3.91 -5.05 -14.58
C LEU A 251 4.61 -5.98 -13.55
N GLN A 252 5.88 -5.73 -13.23
CA GLN A 252 6.61 -6.54 -12.24
C GLN A 252 6.01 -6.41 -10.82
N LEU A 253 5.61 -5.21 -10.41
CA LEU A 253 4.91 -4.98 -9.14
C LEU A 253 3.57 -5.71 -9.10
N LEU A 254 2.77 -5.60 -10.16
CA LEU A 254 1.48 -6.28 -10.27
C LEU A 254 1.63 -7.81 -10.23
N THR A 255 2.56 -8.36 -11.02
CA THR A 255 2.91 -9.79 -11.00
C THR A 255 3.34 -10.26 -9.62
N ASN A 256 4.21 -9.52 -8.93
CA ASN A 256 4.66 -9.92 -7.60
C ASN A 256 3.54 -9.82 -6.54
N GLY A 257 2.73 -8.77 -6.59
CA GLY A 257 1.55 -8.64 -5.75
C GLY A 257 0.57 -9.80 -5.94
N PHE A 258 0.30 -10.17 -7.19
CA PHE A 258 -0.58 -11.30 -7.51
C PHE A 258 0.00 -12.66 -7.10
N ARG A 259 1.32 -12.82 -7.18
CA ARG A 259 2.03 -14.00 -6.66
C ARG A 259 1.82 -14.16 -5.16
N LEU A 260 1.91 -13.06 -4.41
CA LEU A 260 1.74 -13.02 -2.95
C LEU A 260 0.27 -13.05 -2.48
N LEU A 261 -0.69 -12.98 -3.41
CA LEU A 261 -2.11 -13.08 -3.14
C LEU A 261 -2.53 -14.55 -2.98
N LYS A 262 -3.39 -14.85 -2.00
CA LYS A 262 -3.99 -16.19 -1.85
C LYS A 262 -4.97 -16.50 -2.98
N THR A 263 -5.19 -17.79 -3.24
CA THR A 263 -6.29 -18.23 -4.10
C THR A 263 -7.62 -17.81 -3.48
N GLY A 264 -8.52 -17.23 -4.27
CA GLY A 264 -9.74 -16.57 -3.81
C GLY A 264 -9.53 -15.18 -3.22
N GLY A 265 -8.29 -14.68 -3.18
CA GLY A 265 -7.96 -13.32 -2.72
C GLY A 265 -8.37 -12.24 -3.72
N THR A 266 -8.24 -10.98 -3.31
CA THR A 266 -8.47 -9.82 -4.17
C THR A 266 -7.24 -8.93 -4.22
N LEU A 267 -6.85 -8.51 -5.42
CA LEU A 267 -5.84 -7.47 -5.63
C LEU A 267 -6.49 -6.24 -6.25
N VAL A 268 -6.09 -5.05 -5.80
CA VAL A 268 -6.39 -3.80 -6.51
C VAL A 268 -5.11 -3.22 -7.06
N TYR A 269 -5.11 -2.97 -8.37
CA TYR A 269 -4.10 -2.21 -9.07
C TYR A 269 -4.62 -0.79 -9.27
N SER A 270 -3.84 0.22 -8.89
CA SER A 270 -4.17 1.62 -9.14
C SER A 270 -2.97 2.43 -9.56
N THR A 271 -3.22 3.47 -10.36
CA THR A 271 -2.23 4.51 -10.67
C THR A 271 -2.91 5.88 -10.67
N CYS A 272 -2.15 6.95 -10.43
CA CYS A 272 -2.61 8.32 -10.68
C CYS A 272 -2.16 8.83 -12.06
N SER A 273 -2.14 7.93 -13.06
CA SER A 273 -1.85 8.24 -14.45
C SER A 273 -3.12 8.20 -15.30
N LEU A 274 -3.23 9.10 -16.29
CA LEU A 274 -4.28 9.06 -17.29
C LEU A 274 -3.85 8.25 -18.53
N THR A 275 -2.56 7.97 -18.67
CA THR A 275 -1.94 7.27 -19.79
C THR A 275 -2.48 5.84 -19.92
N TYR A 276 -2.85 5.42 -21.13
CA TYR A 276 -3.35 4.07 -21.41
C TYR A 276 -2.28 2.99 -21.15
N ASP A 277 -1.05 3.23 -21.61
CA ASP A 277 0.05 2.25 -21.55
C ASP A 277 0.42 1.83 -20.12
N GLN A 278 0.20 2.72 -19.14
CA GLN A 278 0.44 2.46 -17.71
C GLN A 278 -0.76 1.81 -17.01
N ASN A 279 -1.92 1.78 -17.65
CA ASN A 279 -3.17 1.31 -17.06
C ASN A 279 -3.60 0.02 -17.76
N GLU A 280 -4.52 0.12 -18.72
CA GLU A 280 -5.00 -1.02 -19.50
C GLU A 280 -3.86 -1.72 -20.23
N GLY A 281 -2.87 -0.99 -20.75
CA GLY A 281 -1.71 -1.60 -21.42
C GLY A 281 -0.86 -2.50 -20.51
N VAL A 282 -0.78 -2.20 -19.20
CA VAL A 282 -0.13 -3.08 -18.20
C VAL A 282 -1.04 -4.27 -17.88
N LEU A 283 -2.34 -4.02 -17.69
CA LEU A 283 -3.31 -5.07 -17.38
C LEU A 283 -3.43 -6.10 -18.50
N ASP A 284 -3.48 -5.68 -19.76
CA ASP A 284 -3.53 -6.57 -20.92
C ASP A 284 -2.34 -7.54 -20.91
N LYS A 285 -1.13 -7.02 -20.69
CA LYS A 285 0.08 -7.85 -20.58
C LYS A 285 0.00 -8.81 -19.39
N PHE A 286 -0.48 -8.32 -18.26
CA PHE A 286 -0.63 -9.12 -17.04
C PHE A 286 -1.65 -10.26 -17.21
N LEU A 287 -2.84 -9.97 -17.72
CA LEU A 287 -3.92 -10.95 -17.91
C LEU A 287 -3.53 -12.03 -18.93
N ASN A 288 -2.77 -11.67 -19.96
CA ASN A 288 -2.22 -12.63 -20.93
C ASN A 288 -1.19 -13.60 -20.30
N LEU A 289 -0.52 -13.21 -19.21
CA LEU A 289 0.48 -14.04 -18.51
C LEU A 289 -0.11 -14.86 -17.35
N HIS A 290 -1.27 -14.45 -16.83
CA HIS A 290 -1.88 -15.03 -15.63
C HIS A 290 -3.32 -15.48 -15.90
N TYR A 291 -3.47 -16.70 -16.41
CA TYR A 291 -4.78 -17.27 -16.79
C TYR A 291 -5.75 -17.44 -15.61
N ASN A 292 -5.25 -17.47 -14.37
CA ASN A 292 -6.06 -17.52 -13.16
C ASN A 292 -6.35 -16.13 -12.56
N ALA A 293 -6.04 -15.05 -13.28
CA ALA A 293 -6.43 -13.69 -12.92
C ALA A 293 -7.70 -13.28 -13.67
N GLU A 294 -8.70 -12.79 -12.95
CA GLU A 294 -9.95 -12.30 -13.52
C GLU A 294 -10.19 -10.86 -13.09
N LEU A 295 -10.56 -9.99 -14.04
CA LEU A 295 -11.04 -8.63 -13.73
C LEU A 295 -12.46 -8.72 -13.19
N VAL A 296 -12.69 -8.17 -12.01
CA VAL A 296 -13.98 -8.23 -11.33
C VAL A 296 -14.59 -6.84 -11.20
N GLU A 297 -15.90 -6.78 -11.40
CA GLU A 297 -16.67 -5.57 -11.20
C GLU A 297 -16.50 -4.99 -9.78
N ILE A 298 -16.29 -3.67 -9.70
CA ILE A 298 -16.23 -2.94 -8.43
C ILE A 298 -17.66 -2.56 -8.04
N THR A 299 -18.39 -3.50 -7.43
CA THR A 299 -19.81 -3.31 -7.07
C THR A 299 -20.07 -2.11 -6.16
N GLU A 300 -19.07 -1.71 -5.36
CA GLU A 300 -19.09 -0.56 -4.48
C GLU A 300 -19.28 0.75 -5.28
N CYS A 301 -18.70 0.83 -6.48
CA CYS A 301 -18.85 1.96 -7.39
C CYS A 301 -20.30 2.13 -7.81
N ASN A 302 -20.95 1.05 -8.26
CA ASN A 302 -22.33 1.08 -8.73
C ASN A 302 -23.31 1.39 -7.59
N ARG A 303 -23.10 0.77 -6.41
CA ARG A 303 -23.96 0.96 -5.24
C ARG A 303 -23.91 2.39 -4.71
N ALA A 304 -22.72 2.99 -4.66
CA ALA A 304 -22.51 4.32 -4.10
C ALA A 304 -22.52 5.45 -5.15
N GLY A 305 -22.60 5.12 -6.45
CA GLY A 305 -22.63 6.09 -7.54
C GLY A 305 -21.34 6.91 -7.64
N TRP A 306 -20.19 6.25 -7.73
CA TRP A 306 -18.91 6.96 -7.82
C TRP A 306 -18.85 7.79 -9.12
N PRO A 307 -18.31 9.03 -9.08
CA PRO A 307 -18.25 9.92 -10.23
C PRO A 307 -17.05 9.58 -11.13
N CYS A 308 -16.95 8.31 -11.54
CA CYS A 308 -15.95 7.80 -12.45
C CYS A 308 -16.58 7.38 -13.79
N GLU A 309 -15.72 6.94 -14.70
CA GLU A 309 -16.05 6.42 -16.02
C GLU A 309 -15.47 5.02 -16.15
N ASP A 310 -16.03 4.22 -17.05
CA ASP A 310 -15.44 2.94 -17.39
C ASP A 310 -14.10 3.16 -18.12
N GLY A 311 -13.11 2.33 -17.79
CA GLY A 311 -11.89 2.24 -18.57
C GLY A 311 -12.11 1.54 -19.91
N LYS A 312 -11.06 1.44 -20.72
CA LYS A 312 -11.18 0.75 -22.02
C LYS A 312 -11.29 -0.76 -21.87
N LEU A 313 -10.83 -1.30 -20.73
CA LEU A 313 -11.04 -2.69 -20.37
C LEU A 313 -12.29 -2.85 -19.51
N PRO A 314 -13.10 -3.90 -19.72
CA PRO A 314 -14.26 -4.19 -18.87
C PRO A 314 -13.88 -4.24 -17.39
N HIS A 315 -14.78 -3.74 -16.54
CA HIS A 315 -14.63 -3.72 -15.07
C HIS A 315 -13.49 -2.86 -14.52
N THR A 316 -12.82 -2.08 -15.37
CA THR A 316 -11.84 -1.07 -14.93
C THR A 316 -12.49 0.31 -14.81
N LEU A 317 -12.02 1.14 -13.89
CA LEU A 317 -12.58 2.46 -13.62
C LEU A 317 -11.53 3.56 -13.80
N ARG A 318 -11.97 4.71 -14.31
CA ARG A 318 -11.20 5.94 -14.47
C ARG A 318 -11.89 7.12 -13.81
N PHE A 319 -11.19 7.75 -12.87
CA PHE A 319 -11.53 9.06 -12.33
C PHE A 319 -10.88 10.11 -13.21
N ASN A 320 -11.70 11.00 -13.77
CA ASN A 320 -11.25 12.14 -14.57
C ASN A 320 -11.55 13.44 -13.80
N PRO A 321 -10.57 14.36 -13.64
CA PRO A 321 -10.77 15.56 -12.82
C PRO A 321 -11.98 16.41 -13.19
N SER A 322 -12.31 16.49 -14.48
CA SER A 322 -13.48 17.22 -15.00
C SER A 322 -14.81 16.67 -14.49
N ARG A 323 -14.89 15.36 -14.25
CA ARG A 323 -16.11 14.65 -13.81
C ARG A 323 -16.13 14.44 -12.31
N SER A 324 -15.04 13.88 -11.75
CA SER A 324 -14.98 13.50 -10.34
C SER A 324 -14.70 14.67 -9.40
N ARG A 325 -14.15 15.78 -9.91
CA ARG A 325 -13.58 16.88 -9.11
C ARG A 325 -12.51 16.39 -8.11
N THR A 326 -11.80 15.32 -8.47
CA THR A 326 -10.65 14.75 -7.75
C THR A 326 -9.41 14.79 -8.64
N SER A 327 -8.26 14.32 -8.15
CA SER A 327 -7.19 13.93 -9.07
C SER A 327 -7.63 12.76 -9.96
N GLY A 328 -6.97 12.62 -11.10
CA GLY A 328 -7.12 11.47 -11.97
C GLY A 328 -6.61 10.19 -11.30
N LEU A 329 -7.34 9.10 -11.47
CA LEU A 329 -6.98 7.79 -10.94
C LEU A 329 -7.55 6.68 -11.81
N PHE A 330 -6.76 5.63 -12.02
CA PHE A 330 -7.21 4.38 -12.60
C PHE A 330 -7.30 3.31 -11.51
N ILE A 331 -8.34 2.46 -11.55
CA ILE A 331 -8.55 1.37 -10.61
C ILE A 331 -8.96 0.11 -11.38
N ALA A 332 -8.28 -1.00 -11.08
CA ALA A 332 -8.69 -2.33 -11.51
C ALA A 332 -8.67 -3.30 -10.35
N LYS A 333 -9.76 -4.06 -10.19
CA LYS A 333 -9.91 -5.09 -9.17
C LYS A 333 -9.74 -6.46 -9.84
N ILE A 334 -8.82 -7.24 -9.30
CA ILE A 334 -8.44 -8.55 -9.83
C ILE A 334 -8.72 -9.60 -8.77
N HIS A 335 -9.37 -10.69 -9.17
CA HIS A 335 -9.56 -11.88 -8.35
C HIS A 335 -8.63 -13.00 -8.81
N LYS A 336 -8.07 -13.74 -7.85
CA LYS A 336 -7.22 -14.91 -8.13
C LYS A 336 -8.05 -16.18 -8.06
N CYS A 337 -8.35 -16.73 -9.22
CA CYS A 337 -9.03 -18.01 -9.38
C CYS A 337 -8.14 -19.18 -8.95
N GLN A 338 -8.76 -20.36 -8.82
CA GLN A 338 -8.06 -21.61 -8.48
C GLN A 338 -7.06 -22.04 -9.55
#